data_AF-A0A354B5H1-F1
#
_entry.id   AF-A0A354B5H1-F1
#
_cell.length_a   1.000
_cell.length_b   1.000
_cell.length_c   1.000
_cell.angle_alpha   90.00
_cell.angle_beta   90.00
_cell.angle_gamma   90.00
#
_symmetry.space_group_name_H-M   'P 1'
#
loop_
_entity.id
_entity.type
_entity.pdbx_description
1 polymer ?
#
loop_
_entity_poly.entity_id
_entity_poly.type
_entity_poly.pdbx_seq_one_letter_code
_entity_poly.pdbx_strand_id
1 'polypeptide(L)'
;MVHWRELPEALGLTDREIVSFVGGGGKTTGLFALAATRSGPTVVTTTTKMGRDRTGGLPVLIGPSDAEVAAAAEKGSIIVWGDADERRATGVTVDACARYLDLVDTVVVEADGSRRRPFKAPLDYEPVVPPATTTLVACCGMAALDTPIREGCHRPERVAAIVGAGVEDL
;
A
#
# COMPACT_ATOMS: atom_id res chain seq x y z
N MET A 1 6.00 20.56 9.39
CA MET A 1 6.63 19.29 9.82
C MET A 1 5.50 18.29 9.92
N VAL A 2 5.44 17.25 9.08
CA VAL A 2 4.35 16.27 9.19
C VAL A 2 4.68 15.37 10.37
N HIS A 3 3.90 15.47 11.44
CA HIS A 3 4.03 14.59 12.60
C HIS A 3 3.38 13.25 12.25
N TRP A 4 4.13 12.36 11.62
CA TRP A 4 3.63 11.02 11.26
C TRP A 4 3.01 10.27 12.44
N ARG A 5 3.42 10.59 13.68
CA ARG A 5 2.85 10.05 14.93
C ARG A 5 1.33 10.20 15.05
N GLU A 6 0.76 11.22 14.45
CA GLU A 6 -0.69 11.49 14.47
C GLU A 6 -1.43 10.79 13.32
N LEU A 7 -0.72 10.08 12.43
CA LEU A 7 -1.32 9.43 11.26
C LEU A 7 -2.44 8.44 11.63
N PRO A 8 -2.31 7.58 12.66
CA PRO A 8 -3.41 6.70 13.06
C PRO A 8 -4.66 7.46 13.49
N GLU A 9 -4.50 8.55 14.26
CA GLU A 9 -5.60 9.39 14.73
C GLU A 9 -6.24 10.17 13.57
N ALA A 10 -5.43 10.74 12.69
CA ALA A 10 -5.89 11.46 11.50
C ALA A 10 -6.68 10.55 10.53
N LEU A 11 -6.38 9.25 10.52
CA LEU A 11 -7.10 8.23 9.77
C LEU A 11 -8.26 7.60 10.56
N GLY A 12 -8.46 7.97 11.82
CA GLY A 12 -9.52 7.41 12.68
C GLY A 12 -9.35 5.92 12.99
N LEU A 13 -8.11 5.42 13.01
CA LEU A 13 -7.83 3.99 13.15
C LEU A 13 -8.06 3.49 14.57
N THR A 14 -8.59 2.28 14.68
CA THR A 14 -8.73 1.56 15.94
C THR A 14 -7.56 0.58 16.16
N ASP A 15 -7.69 -0.30 17.16
CA ASP A 15 -6.66 -1.28 17.48
C ASP A 15 -6.58 -2.43 16.48
N ARG A 16 -7.69 -2.78 15.79
CA ARG A 16 -7.74 -3.90 14.83
C ARG A 16 -8.18 -3.43 13.45
N GLU A 17 -7.22 -3.29 12.54
CA GLU A 17 -7.44 -2.63 11.25
C GLU A 17 -6.77 -3.35 10.07
N ILE A 18 -7.45 -3.37 8.92
CA ILE A 18 -6.83 -3.60 7.61
C ILE A 18 -6.88 -2.30 6.83
N VAL A 19 -5.72 -1.67 6.65
CA VAL A 19 -5.59 -0.37 5.99
C VAL A 19 -5.01 -0.55 4.60
N SER A 20 -5.82 -0.25 3.58
CA SER A 20 -5.43 -0.41 2.17
C SER A 20 -5.09 0.94 1.53
N PHE A 21 -3.87 1.08 1.02
CA PHE A 21 -3.39 2.23 0.27
C PHE A 21 -3.55 2.02 -1.23
N VAL A 22 -4.19 2.97 -1.92
CA VAL A 22 -4.46 2.94 -3.37
C VAL A 22 -4.08 4.27 -4.04
N GLY A 23 -4.04 4.31 -5.37
CA GLY A 23 -3.82 5.52 -6.15
C GLY A 23 -2.36 5.77 -6.56
N GLY A 24 -1.92 7.03 -6.56
CA GLY A 24 -0.61 7.48 -7.03
C GLY A 24 0.08 8.36 -5.99
N GLY A 25 1.42 8.27 -5.91
CA GLY A 25 2.20 9.02 -4.94
C GLY A 25 1.96 8.59 -3.49
N GLY A 26 2.95 8.76 -2.61
CA GLY A 26 2.77 8.62 -1.15
C GLY A 26 2.44 7.23 -0.57
N LYS A 27 1.86 6.27 -1.31
CA LYS A 27 1.38 4.98 -0.80
C LYS A 27 2.41 4.23 0.03
N THR A 28 3.54 3.87 -0.59
CA THR A 28 4.60 3.11 0.08
C THR A 28 5.14 3.88 1.29
N THR A 29 5.28 5.20 1.20
CA THR A 29 5.72 6.05 2.32
C THR A 29 4.70 6.06 3.44
N GLY A 30 3.41 6.25 3.14
CA GLY A 30 2.31 6.25 4.11
C GLY A 30 2.13 4.89 4.78
N LEU A 31 2.30 3.81 4.02
CA LEU A 31 2.29 2.44 4.52
C LEU A 31 3.41 2.20 5.55
N PHE A 32 4.64 2.61 5.27
CA PHE A 32 5.75 2.49 6.23
C PHE A 32 5.64 3.46 7.40
N ALA A 33 5.15 4.67 7.17
CA ALA A 33 4.88 5.64 8.22
C ALA A 33 3.83 5.10 9.19
N LEU A 34 2.73 4.53 8.67
CA LEU A 34 1.70 3.92 9.49
C LEU A 34 2.26 2.76 10.32
N ALA A 35 2.96 1.82 9.69
CA ALA A 35 3.59 0.70 10.39
C ALA A 35 4.53 1.15 11.52
N ALA A 36 5.33 2.20 11.29
CA ALA A 36 6.23 2.76 12.30
C ALA A 36 5.51 3.47 13.47
N THR A 37 4.21 3.75 13.35
CA THR A 37 3.42 4.45 14.38
C THR A 37 2.44 3.56 15.12
N ARG A 38 2.21 2.33 14.64
CA ARG A 38 1.44 1.34 15.38
C ARG A 38 2.26 0.81 16.55
N SER A 39 1.61 0.67 17.70
CA SER A 39 2.19 0.08 18.91
C SER A 39 2.11 -1.45 18.93
N GLY A 40 1.10 -2.02 18.26
CA GLY A 40 0.85 -3.46 18.19
C GLY A 40 1.55 -4.16 17.01
N PRO A 41 1.56 -5.51 17.01
CA PRO A 41 2.06 -6.31 15.89
C PRO A 41 1.43 -5.86 14.58
N THR A 42 2.25 -5.68 13.55
CA THR A 42 1.79 -5.13 12.27
C THR A 42 2.38 -5.92 11.10
N VAL A 43 1.52 -6.34 10.18
CA VAL A 43 1.92 -6.93 8.90
C VAL A 43 1.80 -5.88 7.81
N VAL A 44 2.90 -5.62 7.12
CA VAL A 44 2.96 -4.83 5.90
C VAL A 44 2.97 -5.76 4.70
N THR A 45 2.10 -5.53 3.73
CA THR A 45 2.04 -6.37 2.53
C THR A 45 1.54 -5.58 1.31
N THR A 46 1.41 -6.28 0.19
CA THR A 46 0.78 -5.80 -1.03
C THR A 46 -0.07 -6.92 -1.59
N THR A 47 -1.12 -6.59 -2.34
CA THR A 47 -1.90 -7.54 -3.16
C THR A 47 -1.48 -7.49 -4.63
N THR A 48 -0.50 -6.65 -4.97
CA THR A 48 0.04 -6.49 -6.32
C THR A 48 1.56 -6.63 -6.32
N LYS A 49 2.26 -6.06 -7.30
CA LYS A 49 3.73 -6.13 -7.37
C LYS A 49 4.38 -4.90 -6.74
N MET A 50 5.18 -5.11 -5.72
CA MET A 50 6.02 -4.08 -5.09
C MET A 50 7.48 -4.21 -5.54
N GLY A 51 8.26 -3.14 -5.46
CA GLY A 51 9.72 -3.24 -5.63
C GLY A 51 10.34 -4.01 -4.46
N ARG A 52 11.21 -4.99 -4.73
CA ARG A 52 11.83 -5.80 -3.66
C ARG A 52 12.72 -4.98 -2.72
N ASP A 53 13.20 -3.83 -3.18
CA ASP A 53 13.97 -2.85 -2.39
C ASP A 53 13.10 -2.08 -1.39
N ARG A 54 11.77 -2.18 -1.47
CA ARG A 54 10.83 -1.44 -0.62
C ARG A 54 10.55 -2.21 0.66
N THR A 55 11.52 -2.21 1.57
CA THR A 55 11.37 -2.88 2.87
C THR A 55 11.19 -1.93 4.04
N GLY A 56 11.51 -0.64 3.89
CA GLY A 56 11.48 0.31 5.00
C GLY A 56 12.40 -0.08 6.17
N GLY A 57 13.33 -1.02 5.98
CA GLY A 57 14.15 -1.60 7.04
C GLY A 57 13.46 -2.66 7.90
N LEU A 58 12.22 -3.04 7.58
CA LEU A 58 11.48 -4.08 8.29
C LEU A 58 11.98 -5.48 7.92
N PRO A 59 11.89 -6.46 8.84
CA PRO A 59 12.11 -7.86 8.52
C PRO A 59 11.12 -8.34 7.44
N VAL A 60 11.61 -9.11 6.48
CA VAL A 60 10.82 -9.62 5.35
C VAL A 60 10.68 -11.12 5.43
N LEU A 61 9.45 -11.61 5.32
CA LEU A 61 9.11 -13.01 5.12
C LEU A 61 8.53 -13.21 3.72
N ILE A 62 8.94 -14.29 3.04
CA ILE A 62 8.50 -14.66 1.69
C ILE A 62 7.87 -16.04 1.76
N GLY A 63 6.59 -16.14 1.39
CA GLY A 63 5.81 -17.37 1.50
C GLY A 63 5.76 -17.99 2.90
N PRO A 64 5.67 -17.23 4.00
CA PRO A 64 5.66 -17.81 5.35
C PRO A 64 4.34 -18.54 5.64
N SER A 65 4.42 -19.46 6.60
CA SER A 65 3.27 -19.99 7.32
C SER A 65 2.71 -18.96 8.32
N ASP A 66 1.44 -19.14 8.72
CA ASP A 66 0.79 -18.26 9.70
C ASP A 66 1.53 -18.25 11.06
N ALA A 67 2.11 -19.40 11.47
CA ALA A 67 2.91 -19.48 12.70
C ALA A 67 4.19 -18.64 12.62
N GLU A 68 4.86 -18.61 11.46
CA GLU A 68 6.05 -17.77 11.24
C GLU A 68 5.69 -16.28 11.24
N VAL A 69 4.53 -15.92 10.65
CA VAL A 69 4.01 -14.55 10.68
C VAL A 69 3.77 -14.10 12.12
N ALA A 70 3.03 -14.90 12.91
CA ALA A 70 2.75 -14.58 14.30
C ALA A 70 4.04 -14.41 15.13
N ALA A 71 4.95 -15.38 15.06
CA ALA A 71 6.20 -15.36 15.82
C ALA A 71 7.13 -14.19 15.43
N ALA A 72 7.14 -13.79 14.15
CA ALA A 72 7.95 -12.67 13.69
C ALA A 72 7.33 -11.32 14.09
N ALA A 73 6.00 -11.20 14.04
CA ALA A 73 5.27 -9.98 14.36
C ALA A 73 5.27 -9.64 15.87
N GLU A 74 5.53 -10.62 16.75
CA GLU A 74 5.76 -10.37 18.18
C GLU A 74 6.90 -9.37 18.44
N LYS A 75 7.86 -9.27 17.50
CA LYS A 75 9.02 -8.37 17.60
C LYS A 75 8.75 -6.98 17.00
N GLY A 76 7.53 -6.73 16.50
CA GLY A 76 7.11 -5.47 15.89
C GLY A 76 6.61 -5.64 14.47
N SER A 77 6.74 -4.58 13.67
CA SER A 77 6.28 -4.58 12.27
C SER A 77 7.13 -5.50 11.39
N ILE A 78 6.48 -6.28 10.53
CA ILE A 78 7.12 -7.15 9.54
C ILE A 78 6.52 -6.94 8.15
N ILE A 79 7.23 -7.37 7.12
CA ILE A 79 6.71 -7.47 5.76
C ILE A 79 6.43 -8.92 5.40
N VAL A 80 5.30 -9.17 4.77
CA VAL A 80 4.95 -10.48 4.21
C VAL A 80 4.68 -10.38 2.71
N TRP A 81 5.39 -11.17 1.92
CA TRP A 81 5.19 -11.31 0.48
C TRP A 81 4.85 -12.76 0.13
N GLY A 82 4.10 -12.96 -0.96
CA GLY A 82 3.78 -14.30 -1.45
C GLY A 82 4.97 -14.97 -2.13
N ASP A 83 5.72 -14.19 -2.91
CA ASP A 83 6.92 -14.64 -3.64
C ASP A 83 7.81 -13.42 -3.96
N ALA A 84 9.06 -13.62 -4.39
CA ALA A 84 9.91 -12.54 -4.88
C ALA A 84 10.98 -12.99 -5.89
N ASP A 85 11.16 -12.21 -6.95
CA ASP A 85 12.32 -12.29 -7.86
C ASP A 85 13.40 -11.26 -7.45
N GLU A 86 14.47 -11.10 -8.24
CA GLU A 86 15.56 -10.14 -7.95
C GLU A 86 15.10 -8.67 -7.82
N ARG A 87 14.02 -8.28 -8.49
CA ARG A 87 13.57 -6.88 -8.63
C ARG A 87 12.22 -6.62 -7.98
N ARG A 88 11.35 -7.62 -7.91
CA ARG A 88 9.94 -7.48 -7.56
C ARG A 88 9.54 -8.51 -6.52
N ALA A 89 8.73 -8.05 -5.58
CA ALA A 89 7.93 -8.91 -4.73
C ALA A 89 6.53 -9.07 -5.34
N THR A 90 6.00 -10.27 -5.24
CA THR A 90 4.61 -10.59 -5.54
C THR A 90 3.80 -10.56 -4.25
N GLY A 91 2.67 -9.86 -4.29
CA GLY A 91 1.76 -9.73 -3.18
C GLY A 91 1.11 -11.02 -2.73
N VAL A 92 0.52 -10.97 -1.55
CA VAL A 92 -0.30 -12.05 -0.99
C VAL A 92 -1.72 -11.98 -1.54
N THR A 93 -2.51 -13.03 -1.32
CA THR A 93 -3.93 -13.02 -1.68
C THR A 93 -4.73 -12.13 -0.74
N VAL A 94 -5.88 -11.63 -1.20
CA VAL A 94 -6.81 -10.86 -0.35
C VAL A 94 -7.26 -11.64 0.88
N ASP A 95 -7.43 -12.96 0.76
CA ASP A 95 -7.79 -13.83 1.88
C ASP A 95 -6.64 -13.96 2.88
N ALA A 96 -5.39 -13.90 2.43
CA ALA A 96 -4.24 -13.89 3.34
C ALA A 96 -4.21 -12.62 4.19
N CYS A 97 -4.58 -11.46 3.62
CA CYS A 97 -4.70 -10.22 4.40
C CYS A 97 -5.73 -10.37 5.53
N ALA A 98 -6.87 -11.00 5.26
CA ALA A 98 -7.88 -11.26 6.29
C ALA A 98 -7.34 -12.21 7.38
N ARG A 99 -6.71 -13.33 6.99
CA ARG A 99 -6.10 -14.26 7.95
C ARG A 99 -5.01 -13.62 8.80
N TYR A 100 -4.19 -12.72 8.23
CA TYR A 100 -3.15 -12.04 9.02
C TYR A 100 -3.73 -11.13 10.09
N LEU A 101 -4.92 -10.55 9.88
CA LEU A 101 -5.57 -9.80 10.95
C LEU A 101 -5.89 -10.70 12.15
N ASP A 102 -6.14 -12.00 11.99
CA ASP A 102 -6.31 -12.91 13.12
C ASP A 102 -5.02 -13.13 13.93
N LEU A 103 -3.86 -12.78 13.37
CA LEU A 103 -2.53 -12.98 13.96
C LEU A 103 -1.92 -11.69 14.53
N VAL A 104 -2.35 -10.54 14.03
CA VAL A 104 -1.78 -9.23 14.38
C VAL A 104 -2.86 -8.18 14.62
N ASP A 105 -2.46 -7.00 15.06
CA ASP A 105 -3.38 -5.89 15.32
C ASP A 105 -3.64 -5.06 14.06
N THR A 106 -2.66 -4.95 13.16
CA THR A 106 -2.81 -4.13 11.97
C THR A 106 -2.23 -4.81 10.74
N VAL A 107 -2.99 -4.82 9.65
CA VAL A 107 -2.51 -5.23 8.33
C VAL A 107 -2.53 -4.01 7.41
N VAL A 108 -1.36 -3.61 6.92
CA VAL A 108 -1.22 -2.47 6.01
C VAL A 108 -0.91 -2.99 4.61
N VAL A 109 -1.72 -2.59 3.62
CA VAL A 109 -1.73 -3.19 2.28
C VAL A 109 -1.50 -2.13 1.22
N GLU A 110 -0.49 -2.28 0.37
CA GLU A 110 -0.43 -1.55 -0.92
C GLU A 110 -1.28 -2.32 -1.94
N ALA A 111 -2.45 -1.79 -2.29
CA ALA A 111 -3.47 -2.50 -3.06
C ALA A 111 -3.46 -2.20 -4.58
N ASP A 112 -2.53 -1.36 -5.05
CA ASP A 112 -2.28 -1.13 -6.47
C ASP A 112 -0.88 -0.59 -6.77
N GLY A 113 -0.49 -0.65 -8.06
CA GLY A 113 0.78 -0.13 -8.55
C GLY A 113 0.63 1.15 -9.38
N SER A 114 1.42 2.19 -9.07
CA SER A 114 1.49 3.42 -9.89
C SER A 114 2.78 3.58 -10.69
N ARG A 115 3.68 2.59 -10.67
CA ARG A 115 5.05 2.69 -11.23
C ARG A 115 5.79 3.96 -10.77
N ARG A 116 5.61 4.33 -9.50
CA ARG A 116 6.18 5.54 -8.86
C ARG A 116 5.65 6.87 -9.43
N ARG A 117 4.60 6.87 -10.24
CA ARG A 117 3.93 8.11 -10.67
C ARG A 117 3.08 8.69 -9.54
N PRO A 118 3.00 10.04 -9.45
CA PRO A 118 2.25 10.75 -8.41
C PRO A 118 0.73 10.64 -8.59
N PHE A 119 0.22 10.36 -9.79
CA PHE A 119 -1.21 10.09 -10.00
C PHE A 119 -1.42 8.90 -10.95
N LYS A 120 -2.62 8.32 -10.96
CA LYS A 120 -2.99 7.26 -11.91
C LYS A 120 -4.49 7.11 -12.08
N ALA A 121 -4.90 6.54 -13.21
CA ALA A 121 -6.18 5.86 -13.34
C ALA A 121 -6.02 4.35 -13.02
N PRO A 122 -6.94 3.76 -12.22
CA PRO A 122 -6.98 2.31 -12.02
C PRO A 122 -7.34 1.59 -13.32
N LEU A 123 -6.80 0.40 -13.57
CA LEU A 123 -7.30 -0.52 -14.60
C LEU A 123 -8.60 -1.19 -14.15
N ASP A 124 -9.25 -1.96 -15.02
CA ASP A 124 -10.55 -2.58 -14.74
C ASP A 124 -10.49 -3.63 -13.62
N TYR A 125 -9.31 -4.19 -13.36
CA TYR A 125 -9.04 -5.12 -12.26
C TYR A 125 -8.32 -4.48 -11.08
N GLU A 126 -8.09 -3.16 -11.10
CA GLU A 126 -7.50 -2.41 -9.99
C GLU A 126 -8.54 -1.49 -9.33
N PRO A 127 -8.36 -1.15 -8.04
CA PRO A 127 -7.37 -1.70 -7.11
C PRO A 127 -7.75 -3.11 -6.61
N VAL A 128 -6.76 -3.89 -6.19
CA VAL A 128 -6.97 -5.24 -5.62
C VAL A 128 -7.09 -5.10 -4.10
N VAL A 129 -8.21 -4.54 -3.63
CA VAL A 129 -8.44 -4.25 -2.21
C VAL A 129 -8.98 -5.50 -1.51
N PRO A 130 -8.41 -5.93 -0.36
CA PRO A 130 -9.00 -7.00 0.44
C PRO A 130 -10.42 -6.63 0.89
N PRO A 131 -11.42 -7.52 0.73
CA PRO A 131 -12.80 -7.24 1.18
C PRO A 131 -12.91 -6.90 2.67
N ALA A 132 -11.98 -7.41 3.49
CA ALA A 132 -11.90 -7.13 4.92
C ALA A 132 -11.23 -5.78 5.26
N THR A 133 -10.91 -4.94 4.26
CA THR A 133 -10.38 -3.59 4.47
C THR A 133 -11.33 -2.77 5.32
N THR A 134 -10.84 -2.28 6.45
CA THR A 134 -11.58 -1.40 7.37
C THR A 134 -11.38 0.06 7.00
N THR A 135 -10.18 0.42 6.54
CA THR A 135 -9.85 1.79 6.13
C THR A 135 -9.17 1.81 4.76
N LEU A 136 -9.73 2.57 3.81
CA LEU A 136 -9.16 2.78 2.48
C LEU A 136 -8.52 4.17 2.39
N VAL A 137 -7.23 4.22 2.11
CA VAL A 137 -6.47 5.47 1.94
C VAL A 137 -6.15 5.68 0.45
N ALA A 138 -6.87 6.61 -0.17
CA ALA A 138 -6.59 7.02 -1.55
C ALA A 138 -5.49 8.08 -1.57
N CYS A 139 -4.35 7.75 -2.19
CA CYS A 139 -3.24 8.67 -2.33
C CYS A 139 -3.23 9.35 -3.69
N CYS A 140 -2.99 10.66 -3.66
CA CYS A 140 -2.64 11.49 -4.81
C CYS A 140 -1.39 12.28 -4.44
N GLY A 141 -0.34 12.18 -5.24
CA GLY A 141 0.88 12.94 -5.05
C GLY A 141 0.71 14.36 -5.59
N MET A 142 0.98 15.36 -4.74
CA MET A 142 0.93 16.79 -5.12
C MET A 142 1.83 17.13 -6.32
N ALA A 143 2.87 16.34 -6.58
CA ALA A 143 3.73 16.47 -7.77
C ALA A 143 3.01 16.18 -9.10
N ALA A 144 1.74 15.75 -9.08
CA ALA A 144 0.90 15.67 -10.27
C ALA A 144 0.18 16.99 -10.59
N LEU A 145 0.07 17.91 -9.63
CA LEU A 145 -0.59 19.19 -9.86
C LEU A 145 0.24 20.06 -10.80
N ASP A 146 -0.45 20.83 -11.65
CA ASP A 146 0.18 21.74 -12.61
C ASP A 146 1.21 21.03 -13.51
N THR A 147 1.00 19.73 -13.74
CA THR A 147 1.87 18.87 -14.54
C THR A 147 1.01 18.19 -15.59
N PRO A 148 1.39 18.21 -16.89
CA PRO A 148 0.62 17.55 -17.92
C PRO A 148 0.30 16.10 -17.58
N ILE A 149 -0.92 15.66 -17.88
CA ILE A 149 -1.39 14.29 -17.59
C ILE A 149 -0.36 13.25 -18.08
N ARG A 150 0.20 13.43 -19.28
CA ARG A 150 1.26 12.58 -19.88
C ARG A 150 2.45 12.35 -18.95
N GLU A 151 2.86 13.38 -18.22
CA GLU A 151 4.08 13.38 -17.41
C GLU A 151 3.79 12.97 -15.96
N GLY A 152 2.71 13.52 -15.39
CA GLY A 152 2.32 13.35 -13.99
C GLY A 152 1.62 12.03 -13.70
N CYS A 153 1.05 11.36 -14.71
CA CYS A 153 0.17 10.22 -14.49
C CYS A 153 0.76 8.89 -14.97
N HIS A 154 0.43 7.82 -14.25
CA HIS A 154 0.50 6.47 -14.79
C HIS A 154 -0.76 6.18 -15.60
N ARG A 155 -0.57 5.70 -16.84
CA ARG A 155 -1.63 5.45 -17.84
C ARG A 155 -2.35 6.76 -18.23
N PRO A 156 -1.61 7.74 -18.76
CA PRO A 156 -2.13 9.09 -19.00
C PRO A 156 -3.35 9.09 -19.93
N GLU A 157 -3.39 8.24 -20.94
CA GLU A 157 -4.51 8.13 -21.87
C GLU A 157 -5.81 7.76 -21.15
N ARG A 158 -5.72 6.90 -20.13
CA ARG A 158 -6.89 6.49 -19.34
C ARG A 158 -7.32 7.57 -18.36
N VAL A 159 -6.38 8.32 -17.77
CA VAL A 159 -6.70 9.50 -16.96
C VAL A 159 -7.46 10.53 -17.81
N ALA A 160 -6.88 10.89 -18.96
CA ALA A 160 -7.45 11.83 -19.91
C ALA A 160 -8.88 11.43 -20.33
N ALA A 161 -9.11 10.15 -20.65
CA ALA A 161 -10.43 9.64 -21.00
C ALA A 161 -11.46 9.74 -19.86
N ILE A 162 -11.07 9.49 -18.61
CA ILE A 162 -11.97 9.56 -17.44
C ILE A 162 -12.40 10.99 -17.15
N VAL A 163 -11.48 11.95 -17.25
CA VAL A 163 -11.74 13.36 -16.91
C VAL A 163 -12.24 14.19 -18.10
N GLY A 164 -12.24 13.64 -19.31
CA GLY A 164 -12.68 14.34 -20.52
C GLY A 164 -11.68 15.38 -21.02
N ALA A 165 -10.38 15.11 -20.89
CA ALA A 165 -9.29 16.01 -21.28
C ALA A 165 -8.34 15.35 -22.31
N GLY A 166 -7.42 16.13 -22.87
CA GLY A 166 -6.26 15.67 -23.61
C GLY A 166 -5.09 15.31 -22.69
N VAL A 167 -4.17 14.45 -23.14
CA VAL A 167 -3.01 14.04 -22.32
C VAL A 167 -1.98 15.15 -22.09
N GLU A 168 -2.06 16.27 -22.82
CA GLU A 168 -1.22 17.46 -22.62
C GLU A 168 -1.87 18.48 -21.67
N ASP A 169 -3.12 18.27 -21.26
CA ASP A 169 -3.81 19.13 -20.31
C ASP A 169 -3.30 18.88 -18.88
N LEU A 170 -3.49 19.88 -18.00
CA LEU A 170 -3.05 19.91 -16.60
C LEU A 170 -4.09 19.36 -15.63
#